data_AF-A0A5B9QPK3-F1
#
_entry.id   AF-A0A5B9QPK3-F1
#
_cell.length_a   1.000
_cell.length_b   1.000
_cell.length_c   1.000
_cell.angle_alpha   90.00
_cell.angle_beta   90.00
_cell.angle_gamma   90.00
#
_symmetry.space_group_name_H-M   'P 1'
#
loop_
_entity.id
_entity.type
_entity.pdbx_description
1 polymer ?
#
loop_
_entity_poly.entity_id
_entity_poly.type
_entity_poly.pdbx_seq_one_letter_code
_entity_poly.pdbx_strand_id
1 'polypeptide(L)'
;MLRQDYNSLSGLMLRRCLETNPRARAAPARLTVSSHGVAEVVRLGTLPARPSLSVVMFRFCKRLLPTPLLRRFRGTVRWVTQANDPPHRLALGIALGLFCGLLPLVGLQTVLVLALAWLLGANKAIGLPLTWLTNPATFVPIFYPCYQLGAFLMGTTPVDLQWWQRLAEPPAGSAAMSFYWQSLQEVSAPLLLGSFLLATAVAVAGYYLSLQGIEGLRRAARRRRRGSSARMPVIG
;
A
#
# COMPACT_ATOMS: atom_id res chain seq x y z
N MET A 1 -58.13 43.38 -13.20
CA MET A 1 -58.14 42.80 -11.84
C MET A 1 -58.04 41.28 -11.92
N LEU A 2 -56.85 40.69 -12.15
CA LEU A 2 -56.64 39.23 -12.11
C LEU A 2 -55.18 38.92 -11.74
N ARG A 3 -54.82 39.02 -10.45
CA ARG A 3 -53.47 38.68 -9.96
C ARG A 3 -53.49 38.12 -8.54
N GLN A 4 -54.35 37.13 -8.27
CA GLN A 4 -54.50 36.61 -6.89
C GLN A 4 -54.53 35.07 -6.71
N ASP A 5 -54.33 34.24 -7.75
CA ASP A 5 -54.48 32.78 -7.59
C ASP A 5 -53.21 31.92 -7.73
N TYR A 6 -52.03 32.50 -8.06
CA TYR A 6 -50.82 31.70 -8.28
C TYR A 6 -50.17 31.13 -7.00
N ASN A 7 -50.42 31.72 -5.82
CA ASN A 7 -49.77 31.29 -4.58
C ASN A 7 -50.39 30.04 -3.92
N SER A 8 -51.61 29.62 -4.31
CA SER A 8 -52.26 28.45 -3.69
C SER A 8 -51.86 27.12 -4.37
N LEU A 9 -51.69 27.13 -5.70
CA LEU A 9 -51.41 25.94 -6.49
C LEU A 9 -49.96 25.43 -6.33
N SER A 10 -48.98 26.34 -6.20
CA SER A 10 -47.57 25.98 -6.02
C SER A 10 -47.32 25.28 -4.67
N GLY A 11 -48.01 25.73 -3.61
CA GLY A 11 -47.90 25.14 -2.28
C GLY A 11 -48.49 23.73 -2.18
N LEU A 12 -49.58 23.48 -2.92
CA LEU A 12 -50.26 22.18 -2.94
C LEU A 12 -49.47 21.12 -3.71
N MET A 13 -48.84 21.48 -4.83
CA MET A 13 -47.95 20.59 -5.59
C MET A 13 -46.69 20.24 -4.80
N LEU A 14 -46.11 21.20 -4.07
CA LEU A 14 -44.91 20.97 -3.25
C LEU A 14 -45.19 20.04 -2.07
N ARG A 15 -46.37 20.16 -1.43
CA ARG A 15 -46.80 19.24 -0.36
C ARG A 15 -46.99 17.81 -0.88
N ARG A 16 -47.60 17.63 -2.04
CA ARG A 16 -47.77 16.30 -2.68
C ARG A 16 -46.43 15.63 -3.06
N CYS A 17 -45.45 16.42 -3.48
CA CYS A 17 -44.09 15.93 -3.77
C CYS A 17 -43.32 15.50 -2.52
N LEU A 18 -43.56 16.14 -1.36
CA LEU A 18 -42.91 15.78 -0.10
C LEU A 18 -43.56 14.57 0.58
N GLU A 19 -44.85 14.33 0.37
CA GLU A 19 -45.56 13.18 0.94
C GLU A 19 -45.23 11.85 0.24
N THR A 20 -44.86 11.89 -1.03
CA THR A 20 -44.61 10.68 -1.85
C THR A 20 -43.17 10.15 -1.80
N ASN A 21 -42.24 10.87 -1.17
CA ASN A 21 -40.82 10.47 -1.14
C ASN A 21 -40.31 10.19 0.29
N PRO A 22 -40.25 8.91 0.72
CA PRO A 22 -39.80 8.54 2.06
C PRO A 22 -38.31 8.86 2.34
N ARG A 23 -37.51 9.22 1.32
CA ARG A 23 -36.11 9.65 1.50
C ARG A 23 -35.96 11.11 1.95
N ALA A 24 -37.01 11.92 1.87
CA ALA A 24 -36.96 13.34 2.24
C ALA A 24 -37.08 13.59 3.76
N ARG A 25 -37.61 12.62 4.53
CA ARG A 25 -37.83 12.77 5.98
C ARG A 25 -36.56 12.67 6.84
N ALA A 26 -35.44 12.24 6.27
CA ALA A 26 -34.24 11.90 7.06
C ALA A 26 -33.17 13.01 7.15
N ALA A 27 -33.38 14.18 6.55
CA ALA A 27 -32.39 15.26 6.54
C ALA A 27 -32.91 16.51 7.28
N PRO A 28 -32.16 17.08 8.24
CA PRO A 28 -32.54 18.34 8.87
C PRO A 28 -32.37 19.48 7.85
N ALA A 29 -33.41 19.76 7.08
CA ALA A 29 -33.46 20.89 6.17
C ALA A 29 -34.02 22.10 6.92
N ARG A 30 -33.19 23.12 7.16
CA ARG A 30 -33.65 24.43 7.65
C ARG A 30 -33.98 25.28 6.42
N LEU A 31 -35.27 25.57 6.22
CA LEU A 31 -35.77 26.42 5.14
C LEU A 31 -35.70 27.89 5.59
N THR A 32 -34.89 28.72 4.93
CA THR A 32 -34.95 30.17 5.06
C THR A 32 -35.60 30.75 3.80
N VAL A 33 -36.71 31.47 3.98
CA VAL A 33 -37.46 32.10 2.88
C VAL A 33 -36.82 33.45 2.57
N SER A 34 -36.32 33.60 1.34
CA SER A 34 -35.80 34.88 0.80
C SER A 34 -36.94 35.73 0.25
N SER A 35 -36.87 37.05 0.43
CA SER A 35 -37.90 38.05 0.14
C SER A 35 -38.23 38.27 -1.35
N HIS A 36 -37.72 37.43 -2.24
CA HIS A 36 -37.98 37.49 -3.70
C HIS A 36 -38.68 36.26 -4.29
N GLY A 37 -39.30 35.41 -3.46
CA GLY A 37 -40.25 34.40 -3.96
C GLY A 37 -39.63 33.20 -4.69
N VAL A 38 -38.30 33.04 -4.63
CA VAL A 38 -37.61 31.85 -5.15
C VAL A 38 -37.11 31.03 -3.96
N ALA A 39 -37.66 29.83 -3.79
CA ALA A 39 -37.21 28.88 -2.77
C ALA A 39 -35.86 28.29 -3.21
N GLU A 40 -34.76 28.91 -2.78
CA GLU A 40 -33.43 28.36 -2.98
C GLU A 40 -33.19 27.23 -1.97
N VAL A 41 -33.13 25.99 -2.46
CA VAL A 41 -32.69 24.83 -1.66
C VAL A 41 -31.18 24.93 -1.50
N VAL A 42 -30.74 25.69 -0.50
CA VAL A 42 -29.34 25.72 -0.06
C VAL A 42 -29.04 24.38 0.60
N ARG A 43 -28.46 23.45 -0.18
CA ARG A 43 -27.85 22.23 0.37
C ARG A 43 -26.75 22.70 1.33
N LEU A 44 -26.97 22.54 2.63
CA LEU A 44 -25.89 22.61 3.61
C LEU A 44 -24.79 21.68 3.12
N GLY A 45 -23.69 22.29 2.68
CA GLY A 45 -22.50 21.57 2.27
C GLY A 45 -22.18 20.56 3.35
N THR A 46 -22.12 19.30 2.97
CA THR A 46 -21.61 18.23 3.83
C THR A 46 -20.31 18.75 4.45
N LEU A 47 -20.31 18.95 5.78
CA LEU A 47 -19.09 19.24 6.53
C LEU A 47 -17.99 18.31 5.98
N PRO A 48 -16.82 18.82 5.57
CA PRO A 48 -15.79 17.96 5.03
C PRO A 48 -15.50 16.92 6.10
N ALA A 49 -15.86 15.67 5.82
CA ALA A 49 -15.56 14.54 6.67
C ALA A 49 -14.09 14.66 7.03
N ARG A 50 -13.80 14.74 8.35
CA ARG A 50 -12.42 14.83 8.86
C ARG A 50 -11.58 13.87 8.03
N PRO A 51 -10.52 14.33 7.34
CA PRO A 51 -9.72 13.43 6.56
C PRO A 51 -9.22 12.38 7.54
N SER A 52 -9.68 11.13 7.34
CA SER A 52 -9.16 9.98 8.06
C SER A 52 -7.64 10.09 8.07
N LEU A 53 -6.98 9.76 9.19
CA LEU A 53 -5.52 9.75 9.33
C LEU A 53 -4.82 9.07 8.12
N SER A 54 -5.50 8.10 7.49
CA SER A 54 -5.09 7.43 6.25
C SER A 54 -4.94 8.35 5.02
N VAL A 55 -5.68 9.46 4.93
CA VAL A 55 -5.64 10.43 3.80
C VAL A 55 -4.45 11.39 3.94
N VAL A 56 -4.09 11.76 5.17
CA VAL A 56 -2.91 12.60 5.47
C VAL A 56 -1.64 11.81 5.18
N MET A 57 -1.58 10.54 5.61
CA MET A 57 -0.48 9.62 5.30
C MET A 57 -0.31 9.38 3.79
N PHE A 58 -1.42 9.19 3.06
CA PHE A 58 -1.37 9.00 1.60
C PHE A 58 -0.83 10.23 0.86
N ARG A 59 -1.15 11.45 1.32
CA ARG A 59 -0.58 12.70 0.80
C ARG A 59 0.93 12.79 1.09
N PHE A 60 1.37 12.34 2.25
CA PHE A 60 2.77 12.30 2.65
C PHE A 60 3.58 11.29 1.81
N CYS A 61 3.04 10.09 1.58
CA CYS A 61 3.69 9.07 0.75
C CYS A 61 3.81 9.50 -0.73
N LYS A 62 2.84 10.28 -1.23
CA LYS A 62 2.91 10.91 -2.56
C LYS A 62 3.99 12.00 -2.66
N ARG A 63 4.43 12.54 -1.50
CA ARG A 63 5.48 13.56 -1.39
C ARG A 63 6.88 12.94 -1.26
N LEU A 64 6.96 11.68 -0.79
CA LEU A 64 8.22 10.92 -0.71
C LEU A 64 8.59 10.17 -2.00
N LEU A 65 7.65 9.87 -2.91
CA LEU A 65 7.96 9.18 -4.17
C LEU A 65 8.17 10.15 -5.35
N PRO A 66 9.39 10.27 -5.92
CA PRO A 66 9.65 11.07 -7.11
C PRO A 66 8.87 10.57 -8.34
N THR A 67 8.24 11.51 -9.06
CA THR A 67 7.39 11.30 -10.26
C THR A 67 8.00 10.49 -11.41
N PRO A 68 9.32 10.48 -11.70
CA PRO A 68 9.86 9.62 -12.76
C PRO A 68 9.79 8.12 -12.45
N LEU A 69 9.93 7.73 -11.17
CA LEU A 69 9.91 6.31 -10.76
C LEU A 69 8.51 5.70 -10.93
N LEU A 70 7.48 6.45 -10.54
CA LEU A 70 6.08 6.04 -10.69
C LEU A 70 5.70 5.73 -12.14
N ARG A 71 6.31 6.40 -13.13
CA ARG A 71 5.98 6.22 -14.55
C ARG A 71 6.47 4.86 -15.08
N ARG A 72 7.59 4.34 -14.55
CA ARG A 72 8.16 3.02 -14.90
C ARG A 72 7.40 1.88 -14.22
N PHE A 73 6.95 2.09 -12.97
CA PHE A 73 6.14 1.11 -12.22
C PHE A 73 4.65 1.07 -12.59
N ARG A 74 4.16 1.94 -13.48
CA ARG A 74 2.74 1.96 -13.90
C ARG A 74 2.25 0.63 -14.47
N GLY A 75 3.10 -0.12 -15.17
CA GLY A 75 2.77 -1.45 -15.70
C GLY A 75 2.55 -2.47 -14.60
N THR A 76 3.51 -2.61 -13.68
CA THR A 76 3.46 -3.53 -12.54
C THR A 76 2.30 -3.21 -11.59
N VAL A 77 2.09 -1.93 -11.28
CA VAL A 77 0.97 -1.50 -10.44
C VAL A 77 -0.37 -1.82 -11.09
N ARG A 78 -0.50 -1.70 -12.42
CA ARG A 78 -1.71 -2.10 -13.14
C ARG A 78 -1.92 -3.61 -13.09
N TRP A 79 -0.87 -4.41 -13.23
CA TRP A 79 -0.97 -5.87 -13.18
C TRP A 79 -1.38 -6.35 -11.77
N VAL A 80 -0.74 -5.83 -10.72
CA VAL A 80 -1.08 -6.15 -9.31
C VAL A 80 -2.49 -5.66 -8.94
N THR A 81 -2.91 -4.48 -9.39
CA THR A 81 -4.24 -3.96 -9.05
C THR A 81 -5.38 -4.61 -9.84
N GLN A 82 -5.09 -5.16 -11.03
CA GLN A 82 -6.02 -5.92 -11.86
C GLN A 82 -6.11 -7.40 -11.48
N ALA A 83 -5.17 -7.93 -10.70
CA ALA A 83 -5.33 -9.22 -10.07
C ALA A 83 -6.66 -9.23 -9.31
N ASN A 84 -7.52 -10.20 -9.63
CA ASN A 84 -8.89 -10.29 -9.14
C ASN A 84 -8.97 -10.61 -7.64
N ASP A 85 -7.82 -10.72 -6.98
CA ASP A 85 -7.69 -10.97 -5.56
C ASP A 85 -8.09 -9.77 -4.69
N PRO A 86 -8.58 -10.05 -3.46
CA PRO A 86 -8.78 -9.03 -2.45
C PRO A 86 -7.44 -8.34 -2.11
N PRO A 87 -7.49 -7.03 -1.80
CA PRO A 87 -6.27 -6.22 -1.59
C PRO A 87 -5.40 -6.75 -0.44
N HIS A 88 -6.04 -7.38 0.56
CA HIS A 88 -5.38 -8.05 1.66
C HIS A 88 -4.44 -9.19 1.20
N ARG A 89 -4.89 -10.07 0.29
CA ARG A 89 -4.07 -11.20 -0.21
C ARG A 89 -2.86 -10.74 -1.01
N LEU A 90 -3.02 -9.65 -1.77
CA LEU A 90 -1.93 -9.02 -2.51
C LEU A 90 -0.90 -8.42 -1.55
N ALA A 91 -1.36 -7.65 -0.55
CA ALA A 91 -0.50 -7.05 0.47
C ALA A 91 0.23 -8.11 1.32
N LEU A 92 -0.44 -9.22 1.65
CA LEU A 92 0.17 -10.34 2.37
C LEU A 92 1.24 -11.02 1.51
N GLY A 93 0.99 -11.21 0.20
CA GLY A 93 1.99 -11.71 -0.73
C GLY A 93 3.24 -10.82 -0.79
N ILE A 94 3.06 -9.50 -0.78
CA ILE A 94 4.17 -8.54 -0.74
C ILE A 94 4.96 -8.66 0.56
N ALA A 95 4.27 -8.71 1.69
CA ALA A 95 4.90 -8.83 3.01
C ALA A 95 5.73 -10.10 3.15
N LEU A 96 5.19 -11.25 2.72
CA LEU A 96 5.91 -12.52 2.74
C LEU A 96 7.11 -12.54 1.79
N GLY A 97 6.96 -11.94 0.61
CA GLY A 97 8.06 -11.78 -0.35
C GLY A 97 9.21 -10.94 0.20
N LEU A 98 8.90 -9.81 0.83
CA LEU A 98 9.88 -8.97 1.51
C LEU A 98 10.52 -9.68 2.71
N PHE A 99 9.71 -10.38 3.51
CA PHE A 99 10.20 -11.14 4.66
C PHE A 99 11.22 -12.20 4.23
N CYS A 100 10.84 -13.08 3.30
CA CYS A 100 11.72 -14.18 2.88
C CYS A 100 12.88 -13.70 2.00
N GLY A 101 12.72 -12.59 1.27
CA GLY A 101 13.79 -12.00 0.46
C GLY A 101 14.90 -11.34 1.29
N LEU A 102 14.59 -10.90 2.52
CA LEU A 102 15.57 -10.31 3.44
C LEU A 102 16.21 -11.33 4.39
N LEU A 103 15.77 -12.59 4.34
CA LEU A 103 16.45 -13.68 5.03
C LEU A 103 17.56 -14.22 4.13
N PRO A 104 18.81 -14.38 4.63
CA PRO A 104 19.95 -14.87 3.85
C PRO A 104 19.88 -16.39 3.64
N LEU A 105 18.71 -16.91 3.28
CA LEU A 105 18.42 -18.33 3.07
C LEU A 105 18.44 -18.65 1.58
N VAL A 106 19.62 -18.53 0.97
CA VAL A 106 19.81 -18.75 -0.47
C VAL A 106 19.28 -20.15 -0.84
N GLY A 107 18.40 -20.21 -1.83
CA GLY A 107 17.71 -21.44 -2.26
C GLY A 107 16.47 -21.79 -1.45
N LEU A 108 16.53 -21.76 -0.11
CA LEU A 108 15.40 -22.07 0.77
C LEU A 108 14.32 -20.99 0.81
N GLN A 109 14.67 -19.72 0.51
CA GLN A 109 13.77 -18.58 0.47
C GLN A 109 12.52 -18.80 -0.41
N THR A 110 12.67 -19.48 -1.56
CA THR A 110 11.56 -19.72 -2.50
C THR A 110 10.55 -20.70 -1.90
N VAL A 111 11.06 -21.77 -1.29
CA VAL A 111 10.24 -22.78 -0.60
C VAL A 111 9.52 -22.14 0.57
N LEU A 112 10.24 -21.32 1.35
CA LEU A 112 9.68 -20.62 2.50
C LEU A 112 8.55 -19.66 2.10
N VAL A 113 8.74 -18.85 1.05
CA VAL A 113 7.69 -17.96 0.55
C VAL A 113 6.47 -18.74 0.08
N LEU A 114 6.68 -19.86 -0.63
CA LEU A 114 5.59 -20.66 -1.17
C LEU A 114 4.79 -21.36 -0.06
N ALA A 115 5.47 -21.86 0.95
CA ALA A 115 4.89 -22.49 2.13
C ALA A 115 4.08 -21.46 2.94
N LEU A 116 4.67 -20.31 3.26
CA LEU A 116 3.99 -19.24 3.99
C LEU A 116 2.81 -18.68 3.19
N ALA A 117 2.96 -18.50 1.88
CA ALA A 117 1.89 -18.04 1.02
C ALA A 117 0.75 -19.06 0.91
N TRP A 118 1.06 -20.36 0.96
CA TRP A 118 0.04 -21.40 1.03
C TRP A 118 -0.72 -21.36 2.37
N LEU A 119 0.01 -21.30 3.48
CA LEU A 119 -0.55 -21.34 4.84
C LEU A 119 -1.43 -20.12 5.15
N LEU A 120 -0.99 -18.93 4.72
CA LEU A 120 -1.68 -17.66 5.00
C LEU A 120 -2.64 -17.22 3.88
N GLY A 121 -2.80 -18.04 2.83
CA GLY A 121 -3.68 -17.73 1.70
C GLY A 121 -3.25 -16.50 0.89
N ALA A 122 -1.94 -16.25 0.80
CA ALA A 122 -1.35 -15.11 0.07
C ALA A 122 -1.28 -15.37 -1.44
N ASN A 123 -1.22 -14.29 -2.23
CA ASN A 123 -0.96 -14.43 -3.66
C ASN A 123 0.53 -14.77 -3.91
N LYS A 124 0.80 -16.03 -4.26
CA LYS A 124 2.13 -16.58 -4.55
C LYS A 124 2.83 -15.87 -5.70
N ALA A 125 2.09 -15.47 -6.73
CA ALA A 125 2.64 -14.82 -7.93
C ALA A 125 3.26 -13.45 -7.63
N ILE A 126 2.82 -12.80 -6.55
CA ILE A 126 3.40 -11.53 -6.09
C ILE A 126 4.55 -11.74 -5.13
N GLY A 127 4.46 -12.73 -4.24
CA GLY A 127 5.50 -13.00 -3.25
C GLY A 127 6.81 -13.52 -3.85
N LEU A 128 6.73 -14.42 -4.83
CA LEU A 128 7.89 -15.02 -5.50
C LEU A 128 8.90 -14.00 -6.08
N PRO A 129 8.51 -13.09 -6.98
CA PRO A 129 9.46 -12.17 -7.61
C PRO A 129 10.10 -11.21 -6.60
N LEU A 130 9.45 -10.94 -5.47
CA LEU A 130 10.02 -10.09 -4.41
C LEU A 130 11.18 -10.76 -3.68
N THR A 131 11.20 -12.09 -3.62
CA THR A 131 12.35 -12.81 -3.04
C THR A 131 13.61 -12.71 -3.91
N TRP A 132 13.47 -12.44 -5.21
CA TRP A 132 14.59 -12.34 -6.16
C TRP A 132 15.00 -10.90 -6.45
N LEU A 133 14.58 -9.95 -5.60
CA LEU A 133 14.91 -8.54 -5.79
C LEU A 133 16.40 -8.24 -5.48
N THR A 134 17.05 -9.10 -4.71
CA THR A 134 18.45 -8.99 -4.30
C THR A 134 19.39 -9.48 -5.41
N ASN A 135 20.13 -8.53 -6.00
CA ASN A 135 21.25 -8.80 -6.89
C ASN A 135 22.51 -8.92 -6.02
N PRO A 136 23.54 -9.73 -6.38
CA PRO A 136 24.83 -9.75 -5.68
C PRO A 136 25.39 -8.36 -5.33
N ALA A 137 25.22 -7.37 -6.21
CA ALA A 137 25.64 -5.99 -5.96
C ALA A 137 24.83 -5.27 -4.85
N THR A 138 23.54 -5.60 -4.68
CA THR A 138 22.69 -5.04 -3.64
C THR A 138 22.69 -5.87 -2.35
N PHE A 139 23.28 -7.06 -2.36
CA PHE A 139 23.36 -7.94 -1.20
C PHE A 139 24.11 -7.28 -0.05
N VAL A 140 25.36 -6.86 -0.28
CA VAL A 140 26.20 -6.24 0.76
C VAL A 140 25.54 -5.04 1.44
N PRO A 141 25.04 -4.00 0.72
CA PRO A 141 24.45 -2.84 1.37
C PRO A 141 23.13 -3.14 2.11
N ILE A 142 22.38 -4.18 1.71
CA ILE A 142 21.14 -4.57 2.38
C ILE A 142 21.42 -5.39 3.65
N PHE A 143 22.34 -6.34 3.57
CA PHE A 143 22.60 -7.30 4.65
C PHE A 143 23.62 -6.80 5.68
N TYR A 144 24.49 -5.84 5.34
CA TYR A 144 25.41 -5.22 6.29
C TYR A 144 24.71 -4.58 7.51
N PRO A 145 23.66 -3.75 7.37
CA PRO A 145 22.93 -3.23 8.54
C PRO A 145 22.18 -4.33 9.29
N CYS A 146 21.70 -5.39 8.62
CA CYS A 146 21.14 -6.56 9.29
C CYS A 146 22.19 -7.21 10.19
N TYR A 147 23.40 -7.45 9.67
CA TYR A 147 24.50 -8.01 10.44
C TYR A 147 24.86 -7.13 11.64
N GLN A 148 25.00 -5.82 11.44
CA GLN A 148 25.33 -4.89 12.53
C GLN A 148 24.28 -4.93 13.65
N LEU A 149 23.00 -4.93 13.28
CA LEU A 149 21.90 -5.03 14.25
C LEU A 149 21.98 -6.35 15.02
N GLY A 150 22.22 -7.48 14.34
CA GLY A 150 22.34 -8.78 14.98
C GLY A 150 23.58 -8.91 15.87
N ALA A 151 24.73 -8.41 15.42
CA ALA A 151 25.97 -8.41 16.19
C ALA A 151 25.85 -7.56 17.45
N PHE A 152 25.19 -6.40 17.34
CA PHE A 152 24.86 -5.54 18.47
C PHE A 152 23.97 -6.27 19.49
N LEU A 153 22.94 -6.99 19.03
CA LEU A 153 22.03 -7.74 19.90
C LEU A 153 22.68 -8.97 20.55
N MET A 154 23.61 -9.64 19.87
CA MET A 154 24.35 -10.78 20.40
C MET A 154 25.55 -10.37 21.28
N GLY A 155 25.88 -9.08 21.34
CA GLY A 155 27.07 -8.60 22.05
C GLY A 155 28.39 -9.05 21.43
N THR A 156 28.38 -9.44 20.15
CA THR A 156 29.56 -9.90 19.42
C THR A 156 30.26 -8.73 18.74
N THR A 157 31.59 -8.75 18.69
CA THR A 157 32.36 -7.75 17.95
C THR A 157 32.02 -7.80 16.45
N PRO A 158 31.59 -6.69 15.83
CA PRO A 158 31.35 -6.64 14.38
C PRO A 158 32.62 -6.97 13.59
N VAL A 159 32.44 -7.45 12.34
CA VAL A 159 33.56 -7.66 11.42
C VAL A 159 34.31 -6.35 11.18
N ASP A 160 35.62 -6.42 11.21
CA ASP A 160 36.52 -5.30 11.02
C ASP A 160 37.04 -5.22 9.57
N LEU A 161 37.90 -4.24 9.29
CA LEU A 161 38.49 -4.09 7.96
C LEU A 161 39.37 -5.30 7.58
N GLN A 162 40.02 -5.93 8.56
CA GLN A 162 40.87 -7.10 8.31
C GLN A 162 40.06 -8.28 7.80
N TRP A 163 38.86 -8.50 8.34
CA TRP A 163 37.95 -9.52 7.84
C TRP A 163 37.60 -9.32 6.36
N TRP A 164 37.32 -8.08 5.95
CA TRP A 164 37.05 -7.75 4.54
C TRP A 164 38.27 -7.95 3.64
N GLN A 165 39.48 -7.64 4.13
CA GLN A 165 40.71 -7.88 3.40
C GLN A 165 40.96 -9.38 3.18
N ARG A 166 40.72 -10.23 4.19
CA ARG A 166 40.83 -11.70 4.05
C ARG A 166 39.89 -12.26 2.99
N LEU A 167 38.70 -11.69 2.82
CA LEU A 167 37.78 -12.08 1.76
C LEU A 167 38.19 -11.61 0.36
N ALA A 168 38.92 -10.50 0.27
CA ALA A 168 39.44 -10.00 -1.01
C ALA A 168 40.62 -10.83 -1.53
N GLU A 169 41.40 -11.42 -0.62
CA GLU A 169 42.58 -12.24 -0.92
C GLU A 169 42.44 -13.67 -0.35
N PRO A 170 41.53 -14.50 -0.90
CA PRO A 170 41.31 -15.85 -0.42
C PRO A 170 42.52 -16.76 -0.72
N PRO A 171 42.77 -17.80 0.11
CA PRO A 171 43.79 -18.79 -0.18
C PRO A 171 43.49 -19.52 -1.49
N ALA A 172 44.52 -19.74 -2.32
CA ALA A 172 44.38 -20.39 -3.62
C ALA A 172 44.20 -21.92 -3.50
N GLY A 173 43.57 -22.52 -4.51
CA GLY A 173 43.41 -23.98 -4.62
C GLY A 173 42.25 -24.54 -3.80
N SER A 174 42.40 -25.79 -3.33
CA SER A 174 41.34 -26.53 -2.64
C SER A 174 40.94 -25.94 -1.27
N ALA A 175 41.79 -25.11 -0.67
CA ALA A 175 41.51 -24.44 0.61
C ALA A 175 40.56 -23.23 0.50
N ALA A 176 40.35 -22.69 -0.71
CA ALA A 176 39.45 -21.56 -0.93
C ALA A 176 38.02 -21.86 -0.45
N MET A 177 37.54 -23.07 -0.75
CA MET A 177 36.18 -23.49 -0.42
C MET A 177 35.94 -23.55 1.09
N SER A 178 36.88 -24.13 1.85
CA SER A 178 36.79 -24.20 3.31
C SER A 178 36.90 -22.82 3.96
N PHE A 179 37.73 -21.93 3.41
CA PHE A 179 37.85 -20.55 3.87
C PHE A 179 36.52 -19.78 3.74
N TYR A 180 35.86 -19.85 2.58
CA TYR A 180 34.56 -19.20 2.40
C TYR A 180 33.49 -19.78 3.31
N TRP A 181 33.48 -21.11 3.47
CA TRP A 181 32.52 -21.78 4.35
C TRP A 181 32.69 -21.33 5.81
N GLN A 182 33.92 -21.26 6.30
CA GLN A 182 34.22 -20.78 7.66
C GLN A 182 33.85 -19.30 7.82
N SER A 183 34.21 -18.45 6.85
CA SER A 183 33.88 -17.02 6.86
C SER A 183 32.36 -16.79 6.91
N LEU A 184 31.58 -17.62 6.20
CA LEU A 184 30.12 -17.58 6.25
C LEU A 184 29.59 -18.01 7.62
N GLN A 185 30.17 -19.04 8.24
CA GLN A 185 29.76 -19.50 9.57
C GLN A 185 29.94 -18.41 10.63
N GLU A 186 31.04 -17.65 10.59
CA GLU A 186 31.32 -16.54 11.53
C GLU A 186 30.22 -15.47 11.52
N VAL A 187 29.76 -15.07 10.33
CA VAL A 187 28.75 -14.01 10.20
C VAL A 187 27.31 -14.52 10.21
N SER A 188 27.08 -15.82 10.02
CA SER A 188 25.75 -16.39 9.81
C SER A 188 24.78 -16.16 10.97
N ALA A 189 25.21 -16.40 12.22
CA ALA A 189 24.36 -16.29 13.40
C ALA A 189 23.85 -14.85 13.65
N PRO A 190 24.73 -13.83 13.76
CA PRO A 190 24.28 -12.45 13.91
C PRO A 190 23.51 -11.97 12.67
N LEU A 191 23.93 -12.37 11.47
CA LEU A 191 23.22 -11.99 10.25
C LEU A 191 21.79 -12.52 10.24
N LEU A 192 21.57 -13.79 10.58
CA LEU A 192 20.22 -14.40 10.63
C LEU A 192 19.33 -13.70 11.66
N LEU A 193 19.86 -13.40 12.85
CA LEU A 193 19.11 -12.72 13.90
C LEU A 193 18.68 -11.31 13.45
N GLY A 194 19.64 -10.52 12.97
CA GLY A 194 19.35 -9.15 12.54
C GLY A 194 18.48 -9.10 11.28
N SER A 195 18.70 -10.00 10.33
CA SER A 195 17.82 -10.16 9.17
C SER A 195 16.41 -10.54 9.59
N PHE A 196 16.22 -11.47 10.52
CA PHE A 196 14.88 -11.85 10.99
C PHE A 196 14.12 -10.63 11.54
N LEU A 197 14.75 -9.84 12.42
CA LEU A 197 14.14 -8.67 13.02
C LEU A 197 13.82 -7.58 11.98
N LEU A 198 14.79 -7.25 11.13
CA LEU A 198 14.60 -6.22 10.10
C LEU A 198 13.60 -6.69 9.04
N ALA A 199 13.64 -7.97 8.65
CA ALA A 199 12.68 -8.59 7.74
C ALA A 199 11.26 -8.48 8.30
N THR A 200 11.06 -8.79 9.58
CA THR A 200 9.73 -8.65 10.21
C THR A 200 9.26 -7.20 10.18
N ALA A 201 10.12 -6.24 10.54
CA ALA A 201 9.76 -4.82 10.50
C ALA A 201 9.39 -4.34 9.07
N VAL A 202 10.21 -4.72 8.08
CA VAL A 202 9.99 -4.38 6.66
C VAL A 202 8.75 -5.08 6.11
N ALA A 203 8.48 -6.33 6.51
CA ALA A 203 7.30 -7.08 6.09
C ALA A 203 6.01 -6.46 6.64
N VAL A 204 6.00 -6.07 7.92
CA VAL A 204 4.87 -5.38 8.55
C VAL A 204 4.64 -4.03 7.87
N ALA A 205 5.69 -3.24 7.68
CA ALA A 205 5.59 -1.95 6.97
C ALA A 205 5.09 -2.16 5.53
N GLY A 206 5.65 -3.13 4.81
CA GLY A 206 5.30 -3.49 3.44
C GLY A 206 3.83 -3.91 3.30
N TYR A 207 3.30 -4.68 4.26
CA TYR A 207 1.89 -5.05 4.32
C TYR A 207 0.98 -3.81 4.41
N TYR A 208 1.22 -2.93 5.39
CA TYR A 208 0.38 -1.76 5.60
C TYR A 208 0.49 -0.74 4.45
N LEU A 209 1.70 -0.48 3.95
CA LEU A 209 1.92 0.42 2.82
C LEU A 209 1.24 -0.10 1.55
N SER A 210 1.36 -1.40 1.28
CA SER A 210 0.74 -2.02 0.11
C SER A 210 -0.79 -2.02 0.20
N LEU A 211 -1.35 -2.33 1.37
CA LEU A 211 -2.79 -2.30 1.59
C LEU A 211 -3.36 -0.90 1.34
N GLN A 212 -2.75 0.13 1.94
CA GLN A 212 -3.15 1.53 1.74
C GLN A 212 -3.00 1.97 0.29
N GLY A 213 -1.91 1.57 -0.38
CA GLY A 213 -1.66 1.86 -1.78
C GLY A 213 -2.72 1.26 -2.71
N ILE A 214 -3.00 -0.04 -2.57
CA ILE A 214 -3.97 -0.75 -3.41
C ILE A 214 -5.39 -0.21 -3.20
N GLU A 215 -5.79 0.02 -1.95
CA GLU A 215 -7.10 0.60 -1.63
C GLU A 215 -7.25 2.03 -2.17
N GLY A 216 -6.23 2.87 -2.01
CA GLY A 216 -6.21 4.23 -2.54
C GLY A 216 -6.38 4.26 -4.06
N LEU A 217 -5.66 3.37 -4.77
CA LEU A 217 -5.76 3.23 -6.22
C LEU A 217 -7.14 2.75 -6.66
N ARG A 218 -7.69 1.71 -6.01
CA ARG A 218 -9.05 1.19 -6.32
C ARG A 218 -10.13 2.23 -6.04
N ARG A 219 -10.02 3.02 -4.96
CA ARG A 219 -10.94 4.14 -4.65
C ARG A 219 -10.87 5.24 -5.71
N ALA A 220 -9.67 5.63 -6.14
CA ALA A 220 -9.49 6.64 -7.18
C ALA A 220 -10.05 6.19 -8.55
N ALA A 221 -9.86 4.92 -8.92
CA ALA A 221 -10.41 4.35 -10.14
C ALA A 221 -11.96 4.34 -10.15
N ARG A 222 -12.59 3.99 -9.02
CA ARG A 222 -14.06 4.03 -8.87
C ARG A 222 -14.62 5.44 -9.01
N ARG A 223 -13.94 6.46 -8.49
CA ARG A 223 -14.35 7.87 -8.62
C ARG A 223 -14.35 8.34 -10.08
N ARG A 224 -13.33 7.93 -10.87
CA ARG A 224 -13.26 8.27 -12.30
C ARG A 224 -14.40 7.66 -13.10
N ARG A 225 -14.74 6.39 -12.85
CA ARG A 225 -15.88 5.72 -13.52
C ARG A 225 -17.22 6.41 -13.23
N ARG A 226 -17.46 6.81 -11.97
CA ARG A 226 -18.67 7.57 -11.59
C ARG A 226 -18.74 8.96 -12.25
N GLY A 227 -17.62 9.65 -12.39
CA GLY A 227 -17.54 10.95 -13.07
C GLY A 227 -17.71 10.88 -14.59
N SER A 228 -17.40 9.75 -15.21
CA SER A 228 -17.62 9.51 -16.66
C SER A 228 -19.06 9.10 -16.97
N SER A 229 -19.73 8.30 -16.12
CA SER A 229 -21.17 7.99 -16.31
C SER A 229 -22.08 9.20 -16.17
N ALA A 230 -21.71 10.20 -15.36
CA ALA A 230 -22.48 11.44 -15.20
C ALA A 230 -22.34 12.41 -16.38
N ARG A 231 -21.55 12.08 -17.40
CA ARG A 231 -21.19 12.96 -18.52
C ARG A 231 -21.66 12.43 -19.88
N MET A 232 -22.48 11.39 -19.92
CA MET A 232 -23.12 10.97 -21.18
C MET A 232 -24.20 12.00 -21.53
N PRO A 233 -24.10 12.72 -22.66
CA PRO A 233 -25.19 13.54 -23.15
C PRO A 233 -26.36 12.60 -23.44
N VAL A 234 -27.55 12.96 -22.95
CA VAL A 234 -28.78 12.39 -23.50
C VAL A 234 -28.83 12.89 -24.94
N ILE A 235 -28.48 12.02 -25.89
CA ILE A 235 -28.66 12.28 -27.31
C ILE A 235 -30.18 12.21 -27.53
N GLY A 236 -30.81 13.37 -27.55
CA GLY A 236 -32.19 13.59 -27.97
C GLY A 236 -32.22 14.30 -29.31
#